data_AF-A0A7C5HPB1-F1
#
_entry.id   AF-A0A7C5HPB1-F1
#
_cell.length_a   1.000
_cell.length_b   1.000
_cell.length_c   1.000
_cell.angle_alpha   90.00
_cell.angle_beta   90.00
_cell.angle_gamma   90.00
#
_symmetry.space_group_name_H-M   'P 1'
#
loop_
_entity.id
_entity.type
_entity.pdbx_description
1 polymer ?
#
loop_
_entity_poly.entity_id
_entity_poly.type
_entity_poly.pdbx_seq_one_letter_code
_entity_poly.pdbx_strand_id
1 'polypeptide(L)'
;MKTTFACLASLAAAFTFAYDPSKLSFTDRIKYKVAKMMYGKYPPTGTINYIWGSQAVVDRIVVSPYTNRSMMIAVTSGAEKINQWVTQKRNLLEDYRNAYHTDPPLISGVAIMTDTDNTGDIIFRSLSE
;
A
#
# COMPACT_ATOMS: atom_id res chain seq x y z
N MET A 1 -6.90 8.29 11.69
CA MET A 1 -8.00 8.66 10.78
C MET A 1 -8.71 7.38 10.36
N LYS A 2 -10.03 7.29 10.50
CA LYS A 2 -10.81 6.12 10.05
C LYS A 2 -11.35 6.46 8.66
N THR A 3 -11.04 5.66 7.65
CA THR A 3 -11.45 5.93 6.26
C THR A 3 -12.37 4.82 5.76
N THR A 4 -13.41 5.15 5.00
CA THR A 4 -14.45 4.24 4.50
C THR A 4 -14.56 4.32 2.99
N PHE A 5 -14.63 3.18 2.31
CA PHE A 5 -14.83 3.07 0.86
C PHE A 5 -15.79 1.93 0.51
N ALA A 6 -16.52 2.05 -0.60
CA ALA A 6 -17.42 1.03 -1.13
C ALA A 6 -16.97 0.63 -2.54
N CYS A 7 -16.92 -0.66 -2.87
CA CYS A 7 -16.59 -1.05 -4.25
C CYS A 7 -17.05 -2.42 -4.76
N LEU A 8 -17.01 -2.55 -6.10
CA LEU A 8 -16.91 -3.81 -6.86
C LEU A 8 -15.51 -4.42 -6.73
N ALA A 9 -15.42 -5.74 -6.92
CA ALA A 9 -14.37 -6.64 -6.45
C ALA A 9 -12.94 -6.47 -7.00
N SER A 10 -12.63 -5.33 -7.62
CA SER A 10 -11.32 -5.00 -8.19
C SER A 10 -10.70 -3.74 -7.56
N LEU A 11 -11.31 -3.11 -6.56
CA LEU A 11 -10.79 -1.82 -6.08
C LEU A 11 -9.57 -1.94 -5.17
N ALA A 12 -8.48 -1.33 -5.60
CA ALA A 12 -7.34 -1.01 -4.76
C ALA A 12 -7.40 0.45 -4.30
N ALA A 13 -7.10 0.69 -3.03
CA ALA A 13 -6.92 2.03 -2.49
C ALA A 13 -5.47 2.20 -2.02
N ALA A 14 -4.78 3.21 -2.52
CA ALA A 14 -3.40 3.50 -2.15
C ALA A 14 -3.29 4.85 -1.45
N PHE A 15 -2.56 4.86 -0.34
CA PHE A 15 -2.24 6.06 0.43
C PHE A 15 -0.75 6.29 0.35
N THR A 16 -0.34 7.43 -0.21
CA THR A 16 1.08 7.80 -0.29
C THR A 16 1.43 8.77 0.81
N PHE A 17 2.66 8.67 1.30
CA PHE A 17 3.15 9.48 2.40
C PHE A 17 4.25 10.43 1.93
N ALA A 18 4.24 11.65 2.47
CA ALA A 18 5.12 12.73 2.08
C ALA A 18 6.58 12.43 2.41
N TYR A 19 7.46 12.98 1.58
CA TYR A 19 8.90 12.93 1.82
C TYR A 19 9.25 13.60 3.15
N ASP A 20 9.79 12.82 4.08
CA ASP A 20 10.34 13.32 5.34
C ASP A 20 11.84 13.03 5.36
N PRO A 21 12.70 14.04 5.13
CA PRO A 21 14.13 13.83 5.13
C PRO A 21 14.64 13.38 6.50
N SER A 22 14.00 13.79 7.61
CA SER A 22 14.48 13.48 8.97
C SER A 22 14.52 11.98 9.27
N LYS A 23 13.67 11.20 8.60
CA LYS A 23 13.55 9.75 8.75
C LYS A 23 14.43 8.94 7.80
N LEU A 24 15.22 9.60 6.93
CA LEU A 24 16.03 8.93 5.92
C LEU A 24 17.51 8.84 6.31
N SER A 25 18.10 7.68 6.00
CA SER A 25 19.54 7.48 6.00
C SER A 25 20.23 8.43 5.00
N PHE A 26 21.53 8.69 5.19
CA PHE A 26 22.29 9.57 4.30
C PHE A 26 22.27 9.11 2.84
N THR A 27 22.37 7.79 2.60
CA THR A 27 22.35 7.19 1.25
C THR A 27 20.98 7.36 0.59
N ASP A 28 19.90 7.21 1.34
CA ASP A 28 18.56 7.44 0.81
C ASP A 28 18.37 8.91 0.42
N ARG A 29 18.83 9.87 1.24
CA ARG A 29 18.74 11.30 0.88
C ARG A 29 19.38 11.61 -0.47
N ILE A 30 20.53 10.99 -0.78
CA ILE A 30 21.19 11.13 -2.09
C ILE A 30 20.29 10.55 -3.20
N LYS A 31 19.76 9.33 -3.03
CA LYS A 31 18.85 8.71 -4.00
C LYS A 31 17.61 9.58 -4.28
N TYR A 32 17.00 10.16 -3.24
CA TYR A 32 15.84 11.04 -3.39
C TYR A 32 16.17 12.35 -4.12
N LYS A 33 17.36 12.92 -3.91
CA LYS A 33 17.82 14.10 -4.66
C LYS A 33 17.97 13.79 -6.16
N VAL A 34 18.56 12.65 -6.52
CA VAL A 34 18.67 12.21 -7.91
C VAL A 34 17.28 11.95 -8.52
N ALA A 35 16.39 11.26 -7.81
CA ALA A 35 15.02 11.03 -8.27
C ALA A 35 14.27 12.35 -8.50
N LYS A 36 14.39 13.33 -7.61
CA LYS A 36 13.80 14.66 -7.81
C LYS A 36 14.35 15.37 -9.06
N MET A 37 15.64 15.25 -9.33
CA MET A 37 16.26 15.84 -10.52
C MET A 37 15.69 15.22 -11.81
N MET A 38 15.41 13.92 -11.80
CA MET A 38 14.84 13.19 -12.95
C MET A 38 13.34 13.44 -13.14
N TYR A 39 12.57 13.43 -12.05
CA TYR A 39 11.09 13.44 -12.10
C TYR A 39 10.45 14.79 -11.72
N GLY A 40 11.25 15.81 -11.42
CA GLY A 40 10.79 17.16 -11.03
C GLY A 40 10.21 17.27 -9.61
N LYS A 41 9.88 16.15 -8.96
CA LYS A 41 9.32 16.07 -7.60
C LYS A 41 9.93 14.93 -6.80
N TYR A 42 9.92 15.04 -5.48
CA TYR A 42 10.32 13.92 -4.63
C TYR A 42 9.28 12.80 -4.77
N PRO A 43 9.71 11.54 -5.02
CA PRO A 43 8.80 10.41 -4.93
C PRO A 43 8.31 10.24 -3.48
N PRO A 44 7.13 9.63 -3.27
CA PRO A 44 6.67 9.28 -1.92
C PRO A 44 7.67 8.41 -1.18
N THR A 45 7.75 8.57 0.15
CA THR A 45 8.65 7.78 1.00
C THR A 45 8.08 6.45 1.43
N GLY A 46 6.76 6.34 1.46
CA GLY A 46 6.04 5.11 1.71
C GLY A 46 4.67 5.14 1.06
N THR A 47 4.12 3.96 0.81
CA THR A 47 2.76 3.77 0.29
C THR A 47 2.12 2.56 0.96
N ILE A 48 0.87 2.69 1.41
CA ILE A 48 0.03 1.55 1.81
C ILE A 48 -1.00 1.32 0.71
N ASN A 49 -1.08 0.11 0.21
CA ASN A 49 -2.06 -0.33 -0.78
C ASN A 49 -2.97 -1.37 -0.14
N TYR A 50 -4.26 -1.08 -0.10
CA TYR A 50 -5.27 -2.05 0.27
C TYR A 50 -5.70 -2.80 -0.98
N ILE A 51 -5.60 -4.13 -0.92
CA ILE A 51 -5.85 -4.99 -2.07
C ILE A 51 -6.90 -6.07 -1.75
N TRP A 52 -7.54 -6.55 -2.81
CA TRP A 52 -8.29 -7.80 -2.79
C TRP A 52 -7.43 -8.88 -3.43
N GLY A 53 -7.04 -9.90 -2.66
CA GLY A 53 -6.26 -11.02 -3.19
C GLY A 53 -7.15 -12.20 -3.56
N SER A 54 -6.82 -12.97 -4.58
CA SER A 54 -7.55 -14.21 -4.88
C SER A 54 -7.36 -15.28 -3.79
N GLN A 55 -6.15 -15.36 -3.22
CA GLN A 55 -5.75 -16.34 -2.20
C GLN A 55 -4.98 -15.69 -1.04
N ALA A 56 -5.18 -14.40 -0.80
CA ALA A 56 -4.46 -13.69 0.24
C ALA A 56 -4.99 -14.04 1.63
N VAL A 57 -4.08 -14.09 2.61
CA VAL A 57 -4.47 -14.07 4.02
C VAL A 57 -4.86 -12.63 4.36
N VAL A 58 -6.13 -12.42 4.75
CA VAL A 58 -6.62 -11.09 5.15
C VAL A 58 -5.78 -10.55 6.31
N ASP A 59 -5.57 -9.23 6.33
CA ASP A 59 -4.71 -8.48 7.25
C ASP A 59 -3.22 -8.76 7.16
N ARG A 60 -2.79 -9.65 6.26
CA ARG A 60 -1.36 -9.86 6.01
C ARG A 60 -0.77 -8.64 5.32
N ILE A 61 0.35 -8.16 5.87
CA ILE A 61 1.19 -7.11 5.28
C ILE A 61 2.31 -7.78 4.48
N VAL A 62 2.51 -7.30 3.26
CA VAL A 62 3.54 -7.78 2.35
C VAL A 62 4.18 -6.62 1.60
N VAL A 63 5.46 -6.76 1.30
CA VAL A 63 6.20 -5.78 0.50
C VAL A 63 5.80 -5.95 -0.97
N SER A 64 5.55 -4.84 -1.66
CA SER A 64 5.26 -4.87 -3.10
C SER A 64 6.44 -5.45 -3.88
N PRO A 65 6.20 -6.31 -4.87
CA PRO A 65 7.28 -6.89 -5.68
C PRO A 65 8.01 -5.84 -6.53
N TYR A 66 7.40 -4.68 -6.77
CA TYR A 66 7.97 -3.61 -7.59
C TYR A 66 8.85 -2.63 -6.81
N THR A 67 8.62 -2.49 -5.49
CA THR A 67 9.40 -1.58 -4.64
C THR A 67 9.26 -1.92 -3.16
N ASN A 68 10.36 -1.83 -2.42
CA ASN A 68 10.38 -1.99 -0.97
C ASN A 68 9.76 -0.83 -0.18
N ARG A 69 9.34 0.25 -0.86
CA ARG A 69 8.68 1.40 -0.23
C ARG A 69 7.17 1.26 -0.16
N SER A 70 6.62 0.25 -0.82
CA SER A 70 5.18 0.06 -0.96
C SER A 70 4.77 -1.19 -0.21
N MET A 71 3.88 -1.04 0.76
CA MET A 71 3.31 -2.11 1.56
C MET A 71 1.92 -2.42 1.04
N MET A 72 1.60 -3.69 0.91
CA MET A 72 0.31 -4.19 0.46
C MET A 72 -0.37 -4.89 1.64
N ILE A 73 -1.66 -4.60 1.86
CA ILE A 73 -2.47 -5.17 2.93
C ILE A 73 -3.72 -5.77 2.31
N ALA A 74 -3.90 -7.08 2.45
CA ALA A 74 -5.09 -7.75 1.96
C ALA A 74 -6.30 -7.43 2.85
N VAL A 75 -7.31 -6.76 2.30
CA VAL A 75 -8.54 -6.40 3.03
C VAL A 75 -9.71 -7.32 2.71
N THR A 76 -9.60 -8.09 1.62
CA THR A 76 -10.57 -9.10 1.23
C THR A 76 -9.84 -10.20 0.46
N SER A 77 -10.40 -11.40 0.49
CA SER A 77 -9.86 -12.56 -0.22
C SER A 77 -10.96 -13.38 -0.88
N GLY A 78 -10.61 -14.08 -1.96
CA GLY A 78 -11.47 -15.07 -2.61
C GLY A 78 -12.64 -14.49 -3.41
N ALA A 79 -13.47 -15.40 -3.93
CA ALA A 79 -14.56 -15.10 -4.85
C ALA A 79 -15.92 -14.82 -4.17
N GLU A 80 -16.04 -15.05 -2.87
CA GLU A 80 -17.34 -15.04 -2.16
C GLU A 80 -18.06 -13.69 -2.16
N LYS A 81 -17.32 -12.61 -2.37
CA LYS A 81 -17.84 -11.24 -2.36
C LYS A 81 -17.89 -10.61 -3.76
N ILE A 82 -17.64 -11.38 -4.81
CA ILE A 82 -17.80 -10.93 -6.20
C ILE A 82 -19.26 -10.53 -6.45
N ASN A 83 -19.48 -9.49 -7.26
CA ASN A 83 -20.79 -8.89 -7.58
C ASN A 83 -21.57 -8.34 -6.38
N GLN A 84 -20.92 -8.14 -5.23
CA GLN A 84 -21.52 -7.53 -4.05
C GLN A 84 -20.87 -6.17 -3.78
N TRP A 85 -21.67 -5.23 -3.30
CA TRP A 85 -21.14 -4.01 -2.71
C TRP A 85 -20.54 -4.32 -1.34
N VAL A 86 -19.23 -4.12 -1.20
CA VAL A 86 -18.53 -4.31 0.07
C VAL A 86 -18.08 -2.96 0.60
N THR A 87 -18.37 -2.70 1.87
CA THR A 87 -17.84 -1.52 2.58
C THR A 87 -16.58 -1.92 3.33
N GLN A 88 -15.48 -1.20 3.09
CA GLN A 88 -14.21 -1.40 3.76
C GLN A 88 -13.87 -0.21 4.65
N LYS A 89 -13.39 -0.49 5.87
CA LYS A 89 -12.98 0.52 6.85
C LYS A 89 -11.66 0.13 7.50
N ARG A 90 -10.68 1.02 7.44
CA ARG A 90 -9.32 0.78 7.96
C ARG A 90 -8.82 1.89 8.87
N ASN A 91 -7.89 1.52 9.75
CA ASN A 91 -7.14 2.46 10.58
C ASN A 91 -5.75 2.66 9.97
N LEU A 92 -5.64 3.64 9.08
CA LEU A 92 -4.41 3.90 8.33
C LEU A 92 -3.19 4.18 9.23
N LEU A 93 -3.39 4.79 10.39
CA LEU A 93 -2.31 5.08 11.34
C LEU A 93 -1.71 3.80 11.92
N GLU A 94 -2.57 2.88 12.33
CA GLU A 94 -2.17 1.60 12.90
C GLU A 94 -1.58 0.68 11.84
N ASP A 95 -2.21 0.62 10.66
CA ASP A 95 -1.67 -0.10 9.50
C ASP A 95 -0.26 0.39 9.14
N TYR A 96 -0.03 1.70 9.16
CA TYR A 96 1.31 2.26 8.90
C TYR A 96 2.32 1.88 9.96
N ARG A 97 1.97 1.98 11.24
CA ARG A 97 2.86 1.58 12.33
C ARG A 97 3.21 0.10 12.27
N ASN A 98 2.25 -0.75 11.93
CA ASN A 98 2.48 -2.19 11.78
C ASN A 98 3.37 -2.49 10.57
N ALA A 99 3.22 -1.76 9.47
CA ALA A 99 3.97 -1.99 8.25
C ALA A 99 5.40 -1.41 8.29
N TYR A 100 5.59 -0.22 8.87
CA TYR A 100 6.84 0.54 8.81
C TYR A 100 7.52 0.71 10.18
N HIS A 101 6.91 0.25 11.27
CA HIS A 101 7.44 0.33 12.64
C HIS A 101 7.80 1.75 13.09
N THR A 102 7.11 2.76 12.56
CA THR A 102 7.27 4.17 12.89
C THR A 102 5.97 4.93 12.66
N ASP A 103 5.90 6.19 13.10
CA ASP A 103 4.77 7.05 12.79
C ASP A 103 4.76 7.52 11.33
N PRO A 104 3.60 7.61 10.67
CA PRO A 104 3.52 8.13 9.31
C PRO A 104 3.88 9.61 9.27
N PRO A 105 4.58 10.08 8.22
CA PRO A 105 4.59 11.48 7.87
C PRO A 105 3.21 11.88 7.31
N LEU A 106 3.06 13.13 6.89
CA LEU A 106 1.80 13.61 6.30
C LEU A 106 1.41 12.80 5.07
N ILE A 107 0.11 12.57 4.89
CA ILE A 107 -0.42 11.96 3.67
C ILE A 107 -0.17 12.94 2.51
N SER A 108 0.47 12.45 1.45
CA SER A 108 0.76 13.23 0.24
C SER A 108 -0.25 12.98 -0.88
N GLY A 109 -1.01 11.88 -0.81
CA GLY A 109 -1.97 11.52 -1.85
C GLY A 109 -2.81 10.31 -1.49
N VAL A 110 -3.96 10.21 -2.15
CA VAL A 110 -4.86 9.07 -2.13
C VAL A 110 -5.18 8.71 -3.57
N ALA A 111 -5.00 7.44 -3.92
CA ALA A 111 -5.41 6.90 -5.21
C ALA A 111 -6.46 5.82 -4.99
N ILE A 112 -7.50 5.86 -5.83
CA ILE A 112 -8.57 4.86 -5.87
C ILE A 112 -8.54 4.29 -7.28
N MET A 113 -8.34 2.98 -7.38
CA MET A 113 -8.05 2.30 -8.64
C MET A 113 -8.89 1.04 -8.74
N THR A 114 -9.47 0.78 -9.92
CA THR A 114 -10.07 -0.53 -10.25
C THR A 114 -9.00 -1.39 -10.91
N ASP A 115 -8.37 -2.27 -10.13
CA ASP A 115 -7.38 -3.25 -10.56
C ASP A 115 -8.10 -4.46 -11.20
N THR A 116 -8.26 -4.43 -12.52
CA THR A 116 -8.91 -5.50 -13.28
C THR A 116 -7.93 -6.46 -13.95
N ASP A 117 -6.62 -6.24 -13.83
CA ASP A 117 -5.61 -6.90 -14.68
C ASP A 117 -4.49 -7.63 -13.94
N ASN A 118 -4.36 -7.56 -12.62
CA ASN A 118 -3.38 -8.37 -11.88
C ASN A 118 -3.94 -9.72 -11.40
N THR A 119 -4.40 -10.57 -12.32
CA THR A 119 -4.84 -11.95 -12.03
C THR A 119 -3.72 -13.00 -12.10
N GLY A 120 -2.45 -12.59 -12.21
CA GLY A 120 -1.31 -13.48 -12.05
C GLY A 120 -1.09 -13.85 -10.59
N ASP A 121 -1.95 -14.71 -10.04
CA ASP A 121 -1.83 -15.40 -8.73
C ASP A 121 -0.96 -14.68 -7.69
N ILE A 122 -1.52 -13.68 -7.00
CA ILE A 122 -0.90 -13.11 -5.80
C ILE A 122 -1.03 -14.12 -4.66
N ILE A 123 -0.15 -15.11 -4.65
CA ILE A 123 -0.02 -16.10 -3.57
C ILE A 123 0.99 -15.54 -2.57
N PHE A 124 0.51 -15.08 -1.42
CA PHE A 124 1.39 -14.75 -0.29
C PHE A 124 1.85 -16.01 0.42
N ARG A 125 2.90 -16.66 -0.10
CA ARG A 125 3.58 -17.72 0.64
C ARG A 125 4.34 -17.13 1.83
N SER A 126 4.23 -17.79 2.97
CA SER A 126 5.16 -17.57 4.08
C SER A 126 6.56 -17.92 3.60
N LEU A 127 7.47 -16.94 3.54
CA LEU A 127 8.89 -17.23 3.62
C LEU A 127 9.25 -17.18 5.10
N SER A 128 8.97 -18.29 5.78
CA SER A 128 9.63 -18.68 7.01
C SER A 128 10.32 -19.99 6.65
N GLU A 129 11.66 -19.96 6.66
CA GLU A 129 12.63 -21.07 6.53
C GLU A 129 12.16 -22.39 5.90
#